data_AF-A0A139HR47-F1
#
_entry.id   AF-A0A139HR47-F1
#
_cell.length_a   1.000
_cell.length_b   1.000
_cell.length_c   1.000
_cell.angle_alpha   90.00
_cell.angle_beta   90.00
_cell.angle_gamma   90.00
#
_symmetry.space_group_name_H-M   'P 1'
#
loop_
_entity.id
_entity.type
_entity.pdbx_description
1 polymer ?
#
loop_
_entity_poly.entity_id
_entity_poly.type
_entity_poly.pdbx_seq_one_letter_code
_entity_poly.pdbx_strand_id
1 'polypeptide(L)'
;MGGSAFLHAAADGHPPLTTPRMTPDLYTARKTQYTAELQAYFPGCHVLAPKEAPEKADYGDVDFIVCTDRDLDPKAIADFLGAAGVIGGGAGRCSVALPQDGSRSPHPAVYYKATTNPGCKKQASSEIAEQKYAQIDIELVRPSMFAWHTFYASYGDLASLLGAIVHNIGFTVSDRGLYLRFQELDEAKQIQGIRVNNEEGLLFLSKEPDEVMRFLGLSPEKYEAGFSSMNDFYTWLAESRLVTVDIHIQSKRKNTSKQRQKERKRTTIAHFFEEFLPAYLNLGEDHEDTSITAADDVPWPPPAMKKLREQYTAEALEFFNKRSTYEIQHRTLMKWIRSQKCEQLIKPIIAEVSGKKERKLAEVVRAFRRRVKFGADNGEPYIADVAHSDQESELCHWLDSADSLNDVEAVRAWIKAHWEELKELERREEIRPSQDPNADSKEK
;
A
#
# COMPACT_ATOMS: atom_id res chain seq x y z
N MET A 1 16.06 5.98 9.41
CA MET A 1 17.14 5.48 10.28
C MET A 1 16.53 4.40 11.15
N GLY A 2 16.79 3.13 10.86
CA GLY A 2 16.39 1.96 11.65
C GLY A 2 17.29 1.75 12.88
N GLY A 3 17.07 0.66 13.62
CA GLY A 3 17.89 0.29 14.78
C GLY A 3 17.56 0.95 16.13
N SER A 4 16.39 1.60 16.24
CA SER A 4 15.98 2.33 17.44
C SER A 4 14.84 1.67 18.22
N ALA A 5 14.52 0.41 17.95
CA ALA A 5 13.35 -0.24 18.55
C ALA A 5 13.49 -0.31 20.09
N PHE A 6 14.67 -0.71 20.57
CA PHE A 6 14.95 -0.85 22.00
C PHE A 6 15.22 0.47 22.72
N LEU A 7 15.62 1.54 22.01
CA LEU A 7 15.78 2.89 22.58
C LEU A 7 14.44 3.47 23.09
N HIS A 8 13.32 2.99 22.55
CA HIS A 8 11.97 3.47 22.89
C HIS A 8 11.11 2.38 23.53
N ALA A 9 11.72 1.28 23.97
CA ALA A 9 11.01 0.18 24.60
C ALA A 9 11.34 0.08 26.09
N ALA A 10 10.39 -0.45 26.86
CA ALA A 10 10.53 -0.65 28.30
C ALA A 10 10.12 -2.06 28.70
N ALA A 11 10.73 -2.57 29.76
CA ALA A 11 10.37 -3.80 30.44
C ALA A 11 10.45 -3.57 31.95
N ASP A 12 9.45 -4.06 32.69
CA ASP A 12 9.35 -3.82 34.13
C ASP A 12 10.53 -4.45 34.87
N GLY A 13 11.27 -3.65 35.63
CA GLY A 13 12.45 -4.12 36.39
C GLY A 13 13.73 -4.30 35.56
N HIS A 14 13.74 -3.94 34.27
CA HIS A 14 14.90 -4.07 33.41
C HIS A 14 15.34 -2.72 32.80
N PRO A 15 16.66 -2.46 32.68
CA PRO A 15 17.14 -1.25 32.04
C PRO A 15 16.84 -1.25 30.52
N PRO A 16 16.77 -0.08 29.87
CA PRO A 16 16.76 0.00 28.41
C PRO A 16 17.99 -0.68 27.81
N LEU A 17 17.83 -1.31 26.65
CA LEU A 17 18.95 -1.91 25.93
C LEU A 17 19.53 -0.91 24.94
N THR A 18 20.84 -0.67 25.06
CA THR A 18 21.57 0.26 24.19
C THR A 18 21.94 -0.44 22.88
N THR A 19 21.32 -0.03 21.77
CA THR A 19 21.54 -0.54 20.41
C THR A 19 22.24 0.49 19.52
N PRO A 20 23.56 0.73 19.67
CA PRO A 20 24.26 1.73 18.87
C PRO A 20 24.46 1.25 17.42
N ARG A 21 24.69 2.21 16.52
CA ARG A 21 25.00 1.93 15.11
C ARG A 21 26.25 1.06 15.00
N MET A 22 26.24 0.13 14.05
CA MET A 22 27.32 -0.81 13.75
C MET A 22 28.14 -0.32 12.57
N THR A 23 29.46 -0.56 12.63
CA THR A 23 30.36 -0.40 11.49
C THR A 23 30.09 -1.46 10.42
N PRO A 24 30.51 -1.29 9.16
CA PRO A 24 30.33 -2.29 8.11
C PRO A 24 30.90 -3.67 8.47
N ASP A 25 32.07 -3.73 9.10
CA ASP A 25 32.70 -5.00 9.52
C ASP A 25 31.87 -5.69 10.60
N LEU A 26 31.42 -4.94 11.61
CA LEU A 26 30.59 -5.48 12.67
C LEU A 26 29.24 -5.97 12.13
N TYR A 27 28.58 -5.17 11.29
CA TYR A 27 27.34 -5.56 10.61
C TYR A 27 27.53 -6.85 9.82
N THR A 28 28.60 -6.96 9.02
CA THR A 28 28.89 -8.15 8.19
C THR A 28 29.13 -9.38 9.05
N ALA A 29 29.85 -9.23 10.17
CA ALA A 29 30.07 -10.31 11.13
C ALA A 29 28.77 -10.78 11.80
N ARG A 30 27.87 -9.86 12.19
CA ARG A 30 26.56 -10.20 12.77
C ARG A 30 25.61 -10.80 11.74
N LYS A 31 25.58 -10.25 10.53
CA LYS A 31 24.82 -10.81 9.40
C LYS A 31 25.22 -12.25 9.14
N THR A 32 26.52 -12.55 9.04
CA THR A 32 27.03 -13.90 8.80
C THR A 32 26.66 -14.85 9.93
N GLN A 33 26.91 -14.45 11.18
CA GLN A 33 26.60 -15.26 12.36
C GLN A 33 25.10 -15.60 12.43
N TYR A 34 24.24 -14.58 12.41
CA TYR A 34 22.82 -14.80 12.61
C TYR A 34 22.13 -15.38 11.39
N THR A 35 22.69 -15.28 10.18
CA THR A 35 22.24 -16.11 9.04
C THR A 35 22.37 -17.59 9.39
N ALA A 36 23.53 -18.02 9.90
CA ALA A 36 23.76 -19.42 10.24
C ALA A 36 22.90 -19.90 11.42
N GLU A 37 22.75 -19.08 12.46
CA GLU A 37 21.91 -19.41 13.62
C GLU A 37 20.42 -19.49 13.26
N LEU A 38 19.91 -18.54 12.46
CA LEU A 38 18.53 -18.58 11.97
C LEU A 38 18.29 -19.77 11.05
N GLN A 39 19.26 -20.13 10.20
CA GLN A 39 19.17 -21.32 9.36
C GLN A 39 19.10 -22.61 10.19
N ALA A 40 19.78 -22.65 11.34
CA ALA A 40 19.69 -23.76 12.28
C ALA A 40 18.34 -23.83 13.01
N TYR A 41 17.75 -22.68 13.34
CA TYR A 41 16.41 -22.60 13.97
C TYR A 41 15.27 -22.92 12.98
N PHE A 42 15.46 -22.58 11.70
CA PHE A 42 14.53 -22.86 10.60
C PHE A 42 15.17 -23.82 9.58
N PRO A 43 15.36 -25.11 9.94
CA PRO A 43 16.00 -26.07 9.04
C PRO A 43 15.16 -26.26 7.77
N GLY A 44 15.83 -26.19 6.61
CA GLY A 44 15.19 -26.34 5.30
C GLY A 44 14.42 -25.10 4.79
N CYS A 45 14.33 -24.02 5.58
CA CYS A 45 13.79 -22.73 5.13
C CYS A 45 14.89 -21.89 4.46
N HIS A 46 14.49 -20.97 3.58
CA HIS A 46 15.41 -19.94 3.08
C HIS A 46 15.49 -18.78 4.07
N VAL A 47 16.70 -18.45 4.53
CA VAL A 47 16.98 -17.26 5.33
C VAL A 47 17.78 -16.30 4.48
N LEU A 48 17.26 -15.08 4.29
CA LEU A 48 17.92 -14.05 3.51
C LEU A 48 17.88 -12.72 4.26
N ALA A 49 18.96 -11.97 4.16
CA ALA A 49 18.95 -10.56 4.50
C ALA A 49 18.84 -9.75 3.20
N PRO A 50 17.92 -8.77 3.11
CA PRO A 50 17.77 -7.94 1.93
C PRO A 50 19.10 -7.30 1.48
N LYS A 51 19.20 -7.00 0.18
CA LYS A 51 20.38 -6.30 -0.34
C LYS A 51 20.41 -4.89 0.26
N GLU A 52 21.55 -4.46 0.76
CA GLU A 52 21.68 -3.13 1.37
C GLU A 52 21.87 -2.05 0.31
N ALA A 53 21.47 -0.82 0.63
CA ALA A 53 21.87 0.33 -0.18
C ALA A 53 23.41 0.43 -0.21
N PRO A 54 24.03 0.66 -1.38
CA PRO A 54 25.47 0.87 -1.50
C PRO A 54 25.97 2.00 -0.59
N GLU A 55 27.27 1.93 -0.24
CA GLU A 55 28.00 3.04 0.43
C GLU A 55 27.49 3.44 1.83
N LYS A 56 26.65 2.63 2.47
CA LYS A 56 26.25 2.86 3.87
C LYS A 56 27.47 2.88 4.80
N ALA A 57 27.69 4.02 5.46
CA ALA A 57 28.76 4.20 6.43
C ALA A 57 28.52 3.47 7.76
N ASP A 58 27.25 3.27 8.13
CA ASP A 58 26.85 2.58 9.36
C ASP A 58 25.46 1.92 9.24
N TYR A 59 25.16 0.99 10.15
CA TYR A 59 23.94 0.18 10.15
C TYR A 59 23.26 0.24 11.52
N GLY A 60 21.93 0.40 11.56
CA GLY A 60 21.18 0.41 12.84
C GLY A 60 20.81 -0.98 13.33
N ASP A 61 20.54 -1.85 12.37
CA ASP A 61 19.90 -3.15 12.51
C ASP A 61 20.44 -4.11 11.45
N VAL A 62 20.15 -5.41 11.61
CA VAL A 62 20.25 -6.41 10.54
C VAL A 62 18.86 -6.98 10.31
N ASP A 63 18.33 -6.77 9.11
CA ASP A 63 17.04 -7.33 8.69
C ASP A 63 17.20 -8.73 8.12
N PHE A 64 16.38 -9.67 8.58
CA PHE A 64 16.24 -11.02 8.06
C PHE A 64 14.81 -11.32 7.65
N ILE A 65 14.67 -11.90 6.47
CA ILE A 65 13.44 -12.48 5.96
C ILE A 65 13.63 -13.99 5.93
N VAL A 66 12.69 -14.72 6.54
CA VAL A 66 12.69 -16.19 6.57
C VAL A 66 11.49 -16.70 5.78
N CYS A 67 11.75 -17.54 4.78
CA CYS A 67 10.73 -18.21 3.98
C CYS A 67 10.13 -19.40 4.75
N THR A 68 8.95 -19.22 5.34
CA THR A 68 8.30 -20.27 6.12
C THR A 68 6.79 -20.04 6.28
N ASP A 69 6.04 -21.12 6.45
CA ASP A 69 4.63 -21.10 6.86
C ASP A 69 4.45 -21.32 8.37
N ARG A 70 5.55 -21.39 9.13
CA ARG A 70 5.54 -21.53 10.59
C ARG A 70 5.13 -20.20 11.24
N ASP A 71 4.41 -20.31 12.34
CA ASP A 71 4.18 -19.17 13.23
C ASP A 71 5.47 -18.77 13.97
N LEU A 72 5.59 -17.47 14.23
CA LEU A 72 6.69 -16.92 15.01
C LEU A 72 6.32 -16.94 16.50
N ASP A 73 7.14 -17.62 17.30
CA ASP A 73 7.24 -17.38 18.75
C ASP A 73 8.46 -16.47 19.00
N PRO A 74 8.25 -15.16 19.26
CA PRO A 74 9.34 -14.22 19.48
C PRO A 74 10.22 -14.59 20.68
N LYS A 75 9.64 -15.18 21.73
CA LYS A 75 10.40 -15.52 22.94
C LYS A 75 11.28 -16.74 22.70
N ALA A 76 10.75 -17.77 22.06
CA ALA A 76 11.49 -18.99 21.77
C ALA A 76 12.69 -18.72 20.84
N ILE A 77 12.51 -17.91 19.80
CA ILE A 77 13.62 -17.55 18.91
C ILE A 77 14.64 -16.66 19.61
N ALA A 78 14.21 -15.70 20.45
CA ALA A 78 15.12 -14.85 21.19
C ALA A 78 15.98 -15.63 22.20
N ASP A 79 15.38 -16.58 22.92
CA ASP A 79 16.11 -17.49 23.80
C ASP A 79 17.08 -18.38 23.02
N PHE A 80 16.66 -18.91 21.87
CA PHE A 80 17.51 -19.72 21.00
C PHE A 80 18.72 -18.93 20.49
N LEU A 81 18.56 -17.66 20.11
CA LEU A 81 19.67 -16.82 19.66
C LEU A 81 20.54 -16.33 20.83
N GLY A 82 20.07 -16.46 22.08
CA GLY A 82 20.75 -15.91 23.25
C GLY A 82 20.63 -14.39 23.32
N ALA A 83 19.48 -13.85 22.93
CA ALA A 83 19.19 -12.42 23.00
C ALA A 83 18.98 -11.96 24.46
N ALA A 84 19.33 -10.72 24.75
CA ALA A 84 19.02 -10.09 26.04
C ALA A 84 17.57 -9.60 26.09
N GLY A 85 17.00 -9.23 24.94
CA GLY A 85 15.64 -8.75 24.86
C GLY A 85 14.97 -9.03 23.52
N VAL A 86 13.64 -9.06 23.55
CA VAL A 86 12.79 -9.21 22.37
C VAL A 86 11.62 -8.23 22.42
N ILE A 87 11.30 -7.66 21.26
CA ILE A 87 10.08 -6.90 21.01
C ILE A 87 9.28 -7.68 19.97
N GLY A 88 8.08 -8.12 20.33
CA GLY A 88 7.14 -8.67 19.34
C GLY A 88 6.63 -7.57 18.42
N GLY A 89 6.66 -7.82 17.11
CA GLY A 89 6.04 -6.99 16.09
C GLY A 89 4.62 -7.46 15.76
N GLY A 90 4.14 -7.10 14.58
CA GLY A 90 2.93 -7.73 14.01
C GLY A 90 3.12 -9.23 13.76
N ALA A 91 2.07 -9.90 13.28
CA ALA A 91 2.13 -11.33 12.98
C ALA A 91 3.35 -11.68 12.11
N GLY A 92 4.18 -12.62 12.58
CA GLY A 92 5.39 -13.05 11.88
C GLY A 92 6.61 -12.14 12.04
N ARG A 93 6.59 -11.10 12.89
CA ARG A 93 7.72 -10.17 13.05
C ARG A 93 8.20 -10.05 14.49
N CYS A 94 9.52 -9.94 14.69
CA CYS A 94 10.09 -9.52 15.97
C CYS A 94 11.43 -8.81 15.79
N SER A 95 11.79 -7.99 16.78
CA SER A 95 13.13 -7.43 16.92
C SER A 95 13.80 -8.04 18.15
N VAL A 96 15.04 -8.49 18.03
CA VAL A 96 15.83 -9.02 19.15
C VAL A 96 17.10 -8.21 19.36
N ALA A 97 17.50 -8.07 20.62
CA ALA A 97 18.72 -7.39 21.03
C ALA A 97 19.78 -8.41 21.44
N LEU A 98 20.82 -8.57 20.62
CA LEU A 98 21.89 -9.56 20.81
C LEU A 98 23.22 -8.87 21.11
N PRO A 99 24.10 -9.39 21.99
CA PRO A 99 25.39 -8.77 22.29
C PRO A 99 26.19 -8.45 21.01
N GLN A 100 26.73 -7.22 20.91
CA GLN A 100 27.48 -6.82 19.71
C GLN A 100 28.76 -7.61 19.52
N ASP A 101 29.39 -8.08 20.61
CA ASP A 101 30.56 -8.96 20.55
C ASP A 101 30.24 -10.37 20.02
N GLY A 102 28.96 -10.75 19.94
CA GLY A 102 28.50 -12.04 19.39
C GLY A 102 28.45 -13.14 20.42
N SER A 103 28.71 -12.80 21.69
CA SER A 103 28.40 -13.65 22.81
C SER A 103 26.88 -13.84 22.94
N ARG A 104 26.49 -14.83 23.73
CA ARG A 104 25.08 -15.09 24.07
C ARG A 104 24.80 -14.49 25.43
N SER A 105 23.61 -13.92 25.61
CA SER A 105 23.13 -13.49 26.92
C SER A 105 23.16 -14.68 27.91
N PRO A 106 23.69 -14.51 29.12
CA PRO A 106 23.67 -15.56 30.15
C PRO A 106 22.28 -15.73 30.77
N HIS A 107 21.33 -14.85 30.46
CA HIS A 107 19.97 -14.86 30.97
C HIS A 107 18.95 -15.03 29.83
N PRO A 108 17.79 -15.63 30.11
CA PRO A 108 16.69 -15.70 29.14
C PRO A 108 16.29 -14.32 28.64
N ALA A 109 15.84 -14.25 27.38
CA ALA A 109 15.44 -12.99 26.75
C ALA A 109 14.26 -12.36 27.50
N VAL A 110 14.32 -11.05 27.70
CA VAL A 110 13.25 -10.29 28.36
C VAL A 110 12.31 -9.68 27.31
N TYR A 111 11.02 -9.69 27.56
CA TYR A 111 10.05 -9.08 26.65
C TYR A 111 9.95 -7.56 26.90
N TYR A 112 10.25 -6.77 25.87
CA TYR A 112 10.14 -5.31 25.88
C TYR A 112 8.88 -4.87 25.14
N LYS A 113 8.20 -3.85 25.67
CA LYS A 113 7.03 -3.23 25.02
C LYS A 113 7.42 -1.87 24.46
N ALA A 114 7.10 -1.61 23.20
CA ALA A 114 7.27 -0.30 22.59
C ALA A 114 6.44 0.75 23.35
N THR A 115 7.07 1.85 23.76
CA THR A 115 6.39 2.94 24.48
C THR A 115 5.95 4.04 23.50
N THR A 116 4.72 4.53 23.64
CA THR A 116 4.16 5.60 22.78
C THR A 116 4.53 7.01 23.23
N ASN A 117 5.21 7.18 24.37
CA ASN A 117 5.55 8.48 24.96
C ASN A 117 7.09 8.69 25.03
N PRO A 118 7.69 9.48 24.12
CA PRO A 118 9.13 9.77 24.10
C PRO A 118 9.48 10.90 25.11
N GLY A 119 9.08 10.73 26.37
CA GLY A 119 9.01 11.82 27.35
C GLY A 119 9.79 11.64 28.66
N CYS A 120 10.60 10.60 28.82
CA CYS A 120 11.46 10.48 30.01
C CYS A 120 12.87 10.10 29.62
N LYS A 121 13.69 11.13 29.35
CA LYS A 121 15.15 11.02 29.50
C LYS A 121 15.42 10.82 30.99
N LYS A 122 15.42 9.58 31.47
CA LYS A 122 16.04 9.28 32.77
C LYS A 122 17.55 9.34 32.56
N GLN A 123 18.21 10.13 33.41
CA GLN A 123 19.65 10.31 33.42
C GLN A 123 20.35 8.95 33.49
N ALA A 124 21.37 8.79 32.65
CA ALA A 124 22.30 7.68 32.70
C ALA A 124 22.86 7.59 34.13
N SER A 125 22.58 6.46 34.79
CA SER A 125 23.28 6.09 36.01
C SER A 125 24.70 5.70 35.64
N SER A 126 25.66 6.31 36.32
CA SER A 126 27.09 6.15 36.17
C SER A 126 27.58 4.71 36.39
N GLU A 127 28.59 4.33 35.59
CA GLU A 127 29.67 3.38 35.93
C GLU A 127 29.43 1.86 35.89
N ILE A 128 28.77 1.35 34.84
CA ILE A 128 29.12 0.05 34.25
C ILE A 128 29.24 0.30 32.74
N ALA A 129 30.27 -0.24 32.07
CA ALA A 129 30.31 -0.23 30.61
C ALA A 129 29.03 -0.90 30.10
N GLU A 130 28.05 -0.09 29.69
CA GLU A 130 26.75 -0.59 29.24
C GLU A 130 27.00 -1.56 28.08
N GLN A 131 26.67 -2.84 28.29
CA GLN A 131 26.74 -3.85 27.25
C GLN A 131 26.00 -3.33 26.02
N LYS A 132 26.66 -3.35 24.87
CA LYS A 132 26.08 -2.90 23.60
C LYS A 132 25.42 -4.06 22.89
N TYR A 133 24.27 -3.79 22.27
CA TYR A 133 23.51 -4.80 21.54
C TYR A 133 23.37 -4.44 20.05
N ALA A 134 23.39 -5.45 19.20
CA ALA A 134 22.95 -5.38 17.81
C ALA A 134 21.45 -5.65 17.79
N GLN A 135 20.69 -4.79 17.11
CA GLN A 135 19.29 -5.07 16.83
C GLN A 135 19.22 -5.98 15.60
N ILE A 136 18.54 -7.11 15.72
CA ILE A 136 18.26 -8.03 14.62
C ILE A 136 16.76 -8.09 14.42
N ASP A 137 16.29 -7.68 13.25
CA ASP A 137 14.88 -7.67 12.89
C ASP A 137 14.58 -8.91 12.05
N ILE A 138 13.59 -9.70 12.47
CA ILE A 138 13.24 -10.98 11.87
C ILE A 138 11.79 -10.90 11.39
N GLU A 139 11.57 -11.22 10.12
CA GLU A 139 10.26 -11.30 9.50
C GLU A 139 10.06 -12.67 8.82
N LEU A 140 9.02 -13.38 9.21
CA LEU A 140 8.59 -14.62 8.56
C LEU A 140 7.66 -14.27 7.41
N VAL A 141 7.99 -14.77 6.22
CA VAL A 141 7.22 -14.54 5.00
C VAL A 141 6.87 -15.88 4.38
N ARG A 142 5.59 -16.03 4.01
CA ARG A 142 5.11 -17.24 3.34
C ARG A 142 5.84 -17.46 2.02
N PRO A 143 6.09 -18.72 1.60
CA PRO A 143 6.81 -19.03 0.37
C PRO A 143 6.24 -18.32 -0.87
N SER A 144 4.92 -18.20 -0.95
CA SER A 144 4.25 -17.55 -2.07
C SER A 144 4.48 -16.04 -2.21
N MET A 145 5.04 -15.38 -1.18
CA MET A 145 5.35 -13.94 -1.19
C MET A 145 6.84 -13.64 -1.03
N PHE A 146 7.66 -14.66 -0.75
CA PHE A 146 9.06 -14.49 -0.35
C PHE A 146 9.88 -13.72 -1.39
N ALA A 147 9.83 -14.12 -2.66
CA ALA A 147 10.57 -13.46 -3.73
C ALA A 147 10.20 -11.97 -3.88
N TRP A 148 8.90 -11.67 -3.91
CA TRP A 148 8.40 -10.29 -3.97
C TRP A 148 8.83 -9.46 -2.77
N HIS A 149 8.68 -10.01 -1.57
CA HIS A 149 8.96 -9.29 -0.33
C HIS A 149 10.45 -8.98 -0.20
N THR A 150 11.33 -9.93 -0.55
CA THR A 150 12.78 -9.71 -0.60
C THR A 150 13.15 -8.66 -1.64
N PHE A 151 12.54 -8.70 -2.83
CA PHE A 151 12.74 -7.65 -3.84
C PHE A 151 12.32 -6.27 -3.32
N TYR A 152 11.09 -6.17 -2.81
CA TYR A 152 10.48 -4.93 -2.33
C TYR A 152 11.23 -4.29 -1.16
N ALA A 153 11.80 -5.11 -0.26
CA ALA A 153 12.56 -4.64 0.90
C ALA A 153 14.04 -4.31 0.60
N SER A 154 14.56 -4.69 -0.57
CA SER A 154 15.97 -4.50 -0.91
C SER A 154 16.32 -3.05 -1.25
N TYR A 155 17.59 -2.70 -1.09
CA TYR A 155 18.20 -1.38 -1.31
C TYR A 155 17.57 -0.23 -0.51
N GLY A 156 16.78 -0.54 0.51
CA GLY A 156 16.16 0.40 1.45
C GLY A 156 15.05 1.27 0.84
N ASP A 157 15.35 2.04 -0.20
CA ASP A 157 14.43 2.98 -0.83
C ASP A 157 13.90 2.52 -2.20
N LEU A 158 14.26 1.31 -2.67
CA LEU A 158 13.84 0.77 -3.97
C LEU A 158 12.32 0.86 -4.18
N ALA A 159 11.53 0.34 -3.24
CA ALA A 159 10.07 0.38 -3.33
C ALA A 159 9.53 1.81 -3.45
N SER A 160 10.14 2.77 -2.75
CA SER A 160 9.71 4.17 -2.81
C SER A 160 10.12 4.84 -4.12
N LEU A 161 11.33 4.55 -4.64
CA LEU A 161 11.82 5.05 -5.92
C LEU A 161 10.99 4.50 -7.08
N LEU A 162 10.79 3.19 -7.15
CA LEU A 162 9.91 2.56 -8.13
C LEU A 162 8.49 3.10 -8.02
N GLY A 163 7.96 3.21 -6.80
CA GLY A 163 6.64 3.79 -6.56
C GLY A 163 6.50 5.19 -7.16
N ALA A 164 7.51 6.05 -7.02
CA ALA A 164 7.50 7.39 -7.59
C ALA A 164 7.60 7.37 -9.13
N ILE A 165 8.45 6.52 -9.72
CA ILE A 165 8.59 6.37 -11.17
C ILE A 165 7.26 5.96 -11.81
N VAL A 166 6.59 4.95 -11.24
CA VAL A 166 5.42 4.33 -11.91
C VAL A 166 4.08 4.98 -11.56
N HIS A 167 4.03 5.86 -10.55
CA HIS A 167 2.78 6.37 -10.01
C HIS A 167 1.97 7.18 -11.03
N ASN A 168 2.60 8.06 -11.81
CA ASN A 168 1.89 9.02 -12.68
C ASN A 168 1.31 8.39 -13.94
N ILE A 169 1.88 7.27 -14.38
CA ILE A 169 1.42 6.47 -15.52
C ILE A 169 0.44 5.35 -15.13
N GLY A 170 -0.10 5.41 -13.91
CA GLY A 170 -1.21 4.55 -13.51
C GLY A 170 -0.81 3.20 -12.91
N PHE A 171 0.42 2.99 -12.46
CA PHE A 171 0.78 1.77 -11.73
C PHE A 171 0.95 2.04 -10.23
N THR A 172 0.99 0.98 -9.44
CA THR A 172 1.24 1.01 -8.00
C THR A 172 2.07 -0.20 -7.60
N VAL A 173 3.26 0.06 -7.06
CA VAL A 173 4.10 -0.95 -6.41
C VAL A 173 3.75 -0.97 -4.94
N SER A 174 3.43 -2.15 -4.40
CA SER A 174 3.07 -2.36 -3.01
C SER A 174 3.81 -3.56 -2.42
N ASP A 175 3.66 -3.77 -1.11
CA ASP A 175 4.14 -4.97 -0.41
C ASP A 175 3.50 -6.27 -0.92
N ARG A 176 2.45 -6.20 -1.74
CA ARG A 176 1.74 -7.37 -2.29
C ARG A 176 1.99 -7.64 -3.76
N GLY A 177 2.56 -6.70 -4.50
CA GLY A 177 2.79 -6.83 -5.93
C GLY A 177 2.74 -5.51 -6.69
N LEU A 178 2.84 -5.62 -8.01
CA LEU A 178 2.56 -4.57 -8.98
C LEU A 178 1.07 -4.57 -9.35
N TYR A 179 0.46 -3.40 -9.35
CA TYR A 179 -0.94 -3.20 -9.69
C TYR A 179 -1.08 -2.15 -10.80
N LEU A 180 -2.03 -2.36 -11.69
CA LEU A 180 -2.57 -1.34 -12.60
C LEU A 180 -3.71 -0.61 -11.90
N ARG A 181 -3.59 0.71 -11.79
CA ARG A 181 -4.63 1.60 -11.27
C ARG A 181 -5.51 2.08 -12.41
N PHE A 182 -6.81 1.88 -12.28
CA PHE A 182 -7.77 2.33 -13.29
C PHE A 182 -7.84 3.85 -13.29
N GLN A 183 -7.96 4.42 -14.48
CA GLN A 183 -8.02 5.86 -14.64
C GLN A 183 -9.30 6.43 -14.01
N GLU A 184 -10.40 5.69 -14.16
CA GLU A 184 -11.73 6.01 -13.68
C GLU A 184 -11.80 6.05 -12.14
N LEU A 185 -10.92 5.32 -11.45
CA LEU A 185 -10.75 5.44 -10.00
C LEU A 185 -10.23 6.83 -9.61
N ASP A 186 -9.26 7.35 -10.36
CA ASP A 186 -8.68 8.68 -10.10
C ASP A 186 -9.71 9.77 -10.41
N GLU A 187 -10.48 9.63 -11.49
CA GLU A 187 -11.58 10.53 -11.86
C GLU A 187 -12.71 10.53 -10.81
N ALA A 188 -13.17 9.33 -10.40
CA ALA A 188 -14.27 9.16 -9.45
C ALA A 188 -13.99 9.83 -8.09
N LYS A 189 -12.74 9.78 -7.62
CA LYS A 189 -12.34 10.41 -6.35
C LYS A 189 -12.39 11.94 -6.35
N GLN A 190 -12.41 12.57 -7.53
CA GLN A 190 -12.57 14.02 -7.64
C GLN A 190 -14.04 14.45 -7.63
N ILE A 191 -14.97 13.51 -7.87
CA ILE A 191 -16.39 13.81 -7.94
C ILE A 191 -16.98 13.78 -6.52
N GLN A 192 -17.53 14.92 -6.09
CA GLN A 192 -18.18 15.01 -4.78
C GLN A 192 -19.38 14.05 -4.69
N GLY A 193 -19.43 13.25 -3.62
CA GLY A 193 -20.53 12.32 -3.36
C GLY A 193 -20.31 10.90 -3.90
N ILE A 194 -19.26 10.68 -4.70
CA ILE A 194 -18.82 9.35 -5.13
C ILE A 194 -17.82 8.80 -4.11
N ARG A 195 -17.99 7.53 -3.73
CA ARG A 195 -17.16 6.81 -2.76
C ARG A 195 -16.69 5.51 -3.37
N VAL A 196 -15.45 5.51 -3.86
CA VAL A 196 -14.81 4.35 -4.47
C VAL A 196 -13.58 3.96 -3.65
N ASN A 197 -13.53 2.69 -3.24
CA ASN A 197 -12.39 2.14 -2.52
C ASN A 197 -11.21 1.96 -3.47
N ASN A 198 -9.99 2.09 -2.95
CA ASN A 198 -8.78 1.92 -3.77
C ASN A 198 -8.71 0.53 -4.40
N GLU A 199 -9.05 -0.51 -3.63
CA GLU A 199 -8.93 -1.91 -4.06
C GLU A 199 -9.81 -2.23 -5.29
N GLU A 200 -10.92 -1.51 -5.45
CA GLU A 200 -11.90 -1.74 -6.53
C GLU A 200 -11.45 -1.17 -7.88
N GLY A 201 -10.44 -0.30 -7.89
CA GLY A 201 -9.81 0.22 -9.11
C GLY A 201 -8.33 -0.16 -9.22
N LEU A 202 -7.90 -1.24 -8.57
CA LEU A 202 -6.55 -1.78 -8.66
C LEU A 202 -6.58 -3.22 -9.18
N LEU A 203 -6.10 -3.41 -10.40
CA LEU A 203 -5.90 -4.73 -10.99
C LEU A 203 -4.52 -5.26 -10.64
N PHE A 204 -4.46 -6.41 -9.97
CA PHE A 204 -3.21 -7.12 -9.70
C PHE A 204 -2.58 -7.62 -11.02
N LEU A 205 -1.32 -7.25 -11.25
CA LEU A 205 -0.56 -7.66 -12.44
C LEU A 205 0.32 -8.87 -12.14
N SER A 206 1.34 -8.67 -11.30
CA SER A 206 2.30 -9.72 -10.92
C SER A 206 2.93 -9.40 -9.57
N LYS A 207 3.46 -10.45 -8.94
CA LYS A 207 4.33 -10.38 -7.76
C LYS A 207 5.68 -11.07 -8.04
N GLU A 208 5.94 -11.47 -9.28
CA GLU A 208 7.22 -12.07 -9.66
C GLU A 208 8.21 -10.95 -10.01
N PRO A 209 9.30 -10.77 -9.23
CA PRO A 209 10.23 -9.65 -9.42
C PRO A 209 10.79 -9.55 -10.84
N ASP A 210 11.17 -10.68 -11.45
CA ASP A 210 11.75 -10.73 -12.79
C ASP A 210 10.76 -10.28 -13.87
N GLU A 211 9.50 -10.73 -13.79
CA GLU A 211 8.46 -10.29 -14.71
C GLU A 211 8.20 -8.79 -14.58
N VAL A 212 8.13 -8.30 -13.34
CA VAL A 212 7.94 -6.88 -13.04
C VAL A 212 9.11 -6.05 -13.57
N MET A 213 10.36 -6.43 -13.27
CA MET A 213 11.55 -5.73 -13.75
C MET A 213 11.58 -5.67 -15.29
N ARG A 214 11.33 -6.81 -15.96
CA ARG A 214 11.27 -6.85 -17.44
C ARG A 214 10.18 -5.95 -18.00
N PHE A 215 9.00 -5.94 -17.39
CA PHE A 215 7.94 -5.02 -17.78
C PHE A 215 8.32 -3.55 -17.58
N LEU A 216 9.10 -3.22 -16.54
CA LEU A 216 9.60 -1.86 -16.30
C LEU A 216 10.80 -1.50 -17.20
N GLY A 217 11.33 -2.44 -17.98
CA GLY A 217 12.55 -2.24 -18.77
C GLY A 217 13.84 -2.31 -17.94
N LEU A 218 13.76 -2.79 -16.70
CA LEU A 218 14.89 -2.97 -15.79
C LEU A 218 15.49 -4.36 -15.96
N SER A 219 16.83 -4.48 -15.91
CA SER A 219 17.51 -5.78 -16.01
C SER A 219 17.46 -6.53 -14.67
N PRO A 220 16.83 -7.73 -14.62
CA PRO A 220 16.90 -8.62 -13.45
C PRO A 220 18.33 -9.06 -13.14
N GLU A 221 19.16 -9.24 -14.17
CA GLU A 221 20.52 -9.73 -14.05
C GLU A 221 21.42 -8.70 -13.34
N LYS A 222 21.27 -7.41 -13.67
CA LYS A 222 21.97 -6.33 -12.95
C LYS A 222 21.51 -6.23 -11.49
N TYR A 223 20.20 -6.33 -11.25
CA TYR A 223 19.67 -6.38 -9.89
C TYR A 223 20.23 -7.56 -9.10
N GLU A 224 20.37 -8.73 -9.75
CA GLU A 224 20.88 -9.92 -9.08
C GLU A 224 22.37 -9.82 -8.76
N ALA A 225 23.17 -9.34 -9.70
CA ALA A 225 24.60 -9.07 -9.50
C ALA A 225 24.88 -8.05 -8.39
N GLY A 226 23.94 -7.11 -8.18
CA GLY A 226 24.05 -6.04 -7.20
C GLY A 226 24.77 -4.80 -7.71
N PHE A 227 24.82 -3.76 -6.87
CA PHE A 227 25.35 -2.45 -7.24
C PHE A 227 26.54 -2.10 -6.34
N SER A 228 27.62 -1.62 -6.93
CA SER A 228 28.85 -1.25 -6.20
C SER A 228 28.78 0.17 -5.63
N SER A 229 28.03 1.05 -6.31
CA SER A 229 27.85 2.45 -5.91
C SER A 229 26.37 2.86 -5.95
N MET A 230 26.06 3.96 -5.28
CA MET A 230 24.73 4.59 -5.39
C MET A 230 24.44 5.05 -6.82
N ASN A 231 25.48 5.48 -7.55
CA ASN A 231 25.39 5.87 -8.94
C ASN A 231 24.96 4.71 -9.85
N ASP A 232 25.51 3.51 -9.64
CA ASP A 232 25.13 2.31 -10.42
C ASP A 232 23.67 1.93 -10.18
N PHE A 233 23.23 1.98 -8.91
CA PHE A 233 21.84 1.73 -8.53
C PHE A 233 20.88 2.73 -9.18
N TYR A 234 21.21 4.01 -9.13
CA TYR A 234 20.41 5.06 -9.78
C TYR A 234 20.41 4.93 -11.30
N THR A 235 21.54 4.55 -11.90
CA THR A 235 21.63 4.34 -13.34
C THR A 235 20.70 3.21 -13.75
N TRP A 236 20.73 2.08 -13.04
CA TRP A 236 19.80 0.98 -13.28
C TRP A 236 18.34 1.42 -13.15
N LEU A 237 17.98 2.22 -12.13
CA LEU A 237 16.62 2.76 -12.00
C LEU A 237 16.23 3.68 -13.16
N ALA A 238 17.16 4.53 -13.62
CA ALA A 238 16.94 5.47 -14.72
C ALA A 238 16.79 4.77 -16.09
N GLU A 239 17.29 3.54 -16.23
CA GLU A 239 17.08 2.69 -17.41
C GLU A 239 15.61 2.20 -17.54
N SER A 240 14.78 2.38 -16.51
CA SER A 240 13.35 2.08 -16.59
C SER A 240 12.74 2.79 -17.80
N ARG A 241 12.04 2.04 -18.65
CA ARG A 241 11.38 2.60 -19.85
C ARG A 241 10.26 3.60 -19.51
N LEU A 242 9.86 3.64 -18.24
CA LEU A 242 8.83 4.54 -17.71
C LEU A 242 9.41 5.89 -17.27
N VAL A 243 10.73 6.03 -17.25
CA VAL A 243 11.42 7.31 -17.07
C VAL A 243 11.43 8.01 -18.44
N THR A 244 10.75 9.15 -18.54
CA THR A 244 10.75 9.96 -19.77
C THR A 244 10.89 11.44 -19.43
N VAL A 245 11.52 12.20 -20.32
CA VAL A 245 11.82 13.63 -20.20
C VAL A 245 10.55 14.47 -19.94
N ASP A 246 9.44 14.11 -20.57
CA ASP A 246 8.17 14.87 -20.50
C ASP A 246 7.31 14.51 -19.28
N ILE A 247 7.56 13.36 -18.66
CA ILE A 247 6.89 12.99 -17.42
C ILE A 247 7.56 13.81 -16.34
N HIS A 248 6.88 14.87 -15.91
CA HIS A 248 7.07 15.40 -14.57
C HIS A 248 6.87 14.21 -13.64
N ILE A 249 7.97 13.58 -13.18
CA ILE A 249 7.91 12.60 -12.12
C ILE A 249 7.58 13.41 -10.88
N GLN A 250 6.30 13.74 -10.76
CA GLN A 250 5.74 14.45 -9.63
C GLN A 250 5.95 13.52 -8.45
N SER A 251 7.03 13.76 -7.70
CA SER A 251 6.97 13.49 -6.28
C SER A 251 5.73 14.24 -5.81
N LYS A 252 4.68 13.52 -5.37
CA LYS A 252 3.46 14.15 -4.83
C LYS A 252 3.88 15.02 -3.65
N ARG A 253 4.19 16.30 -3.89
CA ARG A 253 4.58 17.28 -2.89
C ARG A 253 3.32 17.86 -2.26
N LYS A 254 2.58 17.03 -1.52
CA LYS A 254 1.60 17.59 -0.58
C LYS A 254 2.40 18.25 0.55
N ASN A 255 2.37 19.58 0.58
CA ASN A 255 3.07 20.42 1.54
C ASN A 255 2.51 20.27 2.97
N THR A 256 2.56 19.06 3.52
CA THR A 256 2.09 18.73 4.87
C THR A 256 3.28 18.51 5.79
N SER A 257 3.13 18.90 7.06
CA SER A 257 4.19 18.77 8.08
C SER A 257 4.73 17.33 8.21
N LYS A 258 3.87 16.32 8.02
CA LYS A 258 4.23 14.89 8.01
C LYS A 258 5.12 14.52 6.81
N GLN A 259 4.90 15.13 5.65
CA GLN A 259 5.71 14.92 4.45
C GLN A 259 7.09 15.55 4.60
N ARG A 260 7.17 16.80 5.11
CA ARG A 260 8.45 17.50 5.39
C ARG A 260 9.32 16.73 6.40
N GLN A 261 8.69 16.08 7.38
CA GLN A 261 9.39 15.23 8.35
C GLN A 261 9.86 13.90 7.75
N LYS A 262 9.20 13.39 6.71
CA LYS A 262 9.64 12.21 5.92
C LYS A 262 10.76 12.57 4.94
N GLU A 263 10.69 13.73 4.29
CA GLU A 263 11.70 14.23 3.34
C GLU A 263 13.05 14.49 4.01
N ARG A 264 13.05 15.13 5.20
CA ARG A 264 14.26 15.26 6.03
C ARG A 264 14.93 13.93 6.41
N LYS A 265 14.22 12.80 6.26
CA LYS A 265 14.70 11.44 6.57
C LYS A 265 15.03 10.60 5.32
N ARG A 266 14.73 11.07 4.10
CA ARG A 266 14.86 10.31 2.83
C ARG A 266 15.70 11.08 1.80
N THR A 267 16.97 11.27 2.12
CA THR A 267 17.96 11.95 1.26
C THR A 267 18.14 11.26 -0.09
N THR A 268 18.03 9.93 -0.13
CA THR A 268 18.22 9.11 -1.34
C THR A 268 17.16 9.38 -2.42
N ILE A 269 15.89 9.49 -2.05
CA ILE A 269 14.81 9.74 -3.02
C ILE A 269 14.91 11.14 -3.61
N ALA A 270 15.13 12.14 -2.76
CA ALA A 270 15.29 13.52 -3.20
C ALA A 270 16.49 13.65 -4.15
N HIS A 271 17.64 13.11 -3.76
CA HIS A 271 18.84 13.12 -4.59
C HIS A 271 18.63 12.43 -5.94
N PHE A 272 17.91 11.30 -6.00
CA PHE A 272 17.61 10.64 -7.28
C PHE A 272 16.81 11.55 -8.22
N PHE A 273 15.71 12.15 -7.76
CA PHE A 273 14.82 12.92 -8.63
C PHE A 273 15.23 14.37 -8.86
N GLU A 274 15.93 14.99 -7.91
CA GLU A 274 16.27 16.42 -7.95
C GLU A 274 17.68 16.68 -8.51
N GLU A 275 18.61 15.72 -8.40
CA GLU A 275 20.00 15.89 -8.82
C GLU A 275 20.40 14.87 -9.89
N PHE A 276 20.31 13.57 -9.59
CA PHE A 276 20.83 12.52 -10.47
C PHE A 276 20.04 12.42 -11.78
N LEU A 277 18.72 12.31 -11.71
CA LEU A 277 17.89 12.02 -12.88
C LEU A 277 17.88 13.17 -13.91
N PRO A 278 17.78 14.46 -13.52
CA PRO A 278 17.91 15.56 -14.47
C PRO A 278 19.26 15.55 -15.20
N ALA A 279 20.36 15.34 -14.46
CA ALA A 279 21.69 15.23 -15.04
C ALA A 279 21.81 14.04 -16.00
N TYR A 280 21.26 12.88 -15.63
CA TYR A 280 21.25 11.67 -16.46
C TYR A 280 20.50 11.88 -17.78
N LEU A 281 19.38 12.61 -17.76
CA LEU A 281 18.57 12.92 -18.94
C LEU A 281 19.12 14.05 -19.80
N ASN A 282 20.26 14.67 -19.41
CA ASN A 282 20.80 15.89 -20.03
C ASN A 282 19.78 17.04 -20.08
N LEU A 283 18.92 17.14 -19.08
CA LEU A 283 18.06 18.31 -18.88
C LEU A 283 18.99 19.44 -18.41
N GLY A 284 19.43 20.31 -19.33
CA GLY A 284 20.34 21.42 -19.03
C GLY A 284 19.78 22.35 -17.95
N GLU A 285 20.65 23.17 -17.35
CA GLU A 285 20.32 24.20 -16.32
C GLU A 285 19.39 25.33 -16.82
N ASP A 286 18.68 25.15 -17.94
CA ASP A 286 17.68 26.09 -18.46
C ASP A 286 16.30 25.87 -17.82
N HIS A 287 16.26 25.40 -16.57
CA HIS A 287 15.07 25.60 -15.74
C HIS A 287 15.08 27.05 -15.28
N GLU A 288 14.61 27.95 -16.16
CA GLU A 288 13.95 29.17 -15.70
C GLU A 288 13.03 28.77 -14.56
N ASP A 289 13.25 29.41 -13.41
CA ASP A 289 12.45 29.38 -12.19
C ASP A 289 10.97 29.37 -12.58
N THR A 290 10.41 28.18 -12.81
CA THR A 290 9.00 28.04 -13.09
C THR A 290 8.39 28.12 -11.72
N SER A 291 8.19 29.36 -11.27
CA SER A 291 7.49 29.64 -10.04
C SER A 291 6.24 28.78 -10.06
N ILE A 292 6.13 27.89 -9.09
CA ILE A 292 4.96 27.05 -8.85
C ILE A 292 3.80 28.03 -8.69
N THR A 293 3.08 28.29 -9.78
CA THR A 293 1.86 29.08 -9.72
C THR A 293 0.76 28.14 -9.25
N ALA A 294 -0.22 28.70 -8.54
CA ALA A 294 -1.36 27.97 -7.97
C ALA A 294 -2.26 27.24 -9.01
N ALA A 295 -1.82 27.12 -10.27
CA ALA A 295 -2.42 26.32 -11.31
C ALA A 295 -1.99 24.82 -11.26
N ASP A 296 -0.99 24.45 -10.45
CA ASP A 296 -0.49 23.07 -10.31
C ASP A 296 -1.37 22.15 -9.44
N ASP A 297 -2.55 22.62 -9.03
CA ASP A 297 -3.57 21.82 -8.34
C ASP A 297 -4.50 21.07 -9.31
N VAL A 298 -4.16 20.97 -10.60
CA VAL A 298 -4.92 20.12 -11.54
C VAL A 298 -4.59 18.65 -11.23
N PRO A 299 -5.55 17.85 -10.73
CA PRO A 299 -5.31 16.45 -10.34
C PRO A 299 -5.10 15.51 -11.55
N TRP A 300 -5.11 16.06 -12.76
CA TRP A 300 -5.21 15.33 -14.02
C TRP A 300 -3.92 15.45 -14.85
N PRO A 301 -3.38 14.35 -15.39
CA PRO A 301 -2.20 14.42 -16.23
C PRO A 301 -2.50 15.22 -17.52
N PRO A 302 -1.61 16.10 -18.02
CA PRO A 302 -1.69 16.68 -19.36
C PRO A 302 -2.06 15.64 -20.44
N PRO A 303 -2.71 16.03 -21.56
CA PRO A 303 -3.19 15.12 -22.60
C PRO A 303 -2.14 14.08 -23.08
N ALA A 304 -0.86 14.47 -23.09
CA ALA A 304 0.26 13.58 -23.38
C ALA A 304 0.40 12.42 -22.37
N MET A 305 0.30 12.70 -21.07
CA MET A 305 0.38 11.68 -20.02
C MET A 305 -0.84 10.74 -20.02
N LYS A 306 -2.04 11.24 -20.37
CA LYS A 306 -3.22 10.37 -20.53
C LYS A 306 -2.99 9.34 -21.64
N LYS A 307 -2.52 9.79 -22.81
CA LYS A 307 -2.19 8.91 -23.94
C LYS A 307 -1.12 7.88 -23.56
N LEU A 308 -0.11 8.30 -22.79
CA LEU A 308 0.94 7.42 -22.35
C LEU A 308 0.45 6.37 -21.34
N ARG A 309 -0.43 6.76 -20.41
CA ARG A 309 -1.11 5.83 -19.49
C ARG A 309 -1.95 4.81 -20.24
N GLU A 310 -2.69 5.22 -21.26
CA GLU A 310 -3.47 4.33 -22.12
C GLU A 310 -2.56 3.32 -22.85
N GLN A 311 -1.44 3.80 -23.40
CA GLN A 311 -0.44 2.94 -24.04
C GLN A 311 0.12 1.90 -23.06
N TYR A 312 0.65 2.33 -21.91
CA TYR A 312 1.22 1.39 -20.94
C TYR A 312 0.18 0.47 -20.31
N THR A 313 -1.07 0.91 -20.21
CA THR A 313 -2.18 0.04 -19.82
C THR A 313 -2.35 -1.09 -20.84
N ALA A 314 -2.46 -0.78 -22.13
CA ALA A 314 -2.61 -1.79 -23.17
C ALA A 314 -1.43 -2.78 -23.19
N GLU A 315 -0.19 -2.27 -23.09
CA GLU A 315 1.01 -3.09 -23.01
C GLU A 315 1.04 -3.98 -21.75
N ALA A 316 0.64 -3.47 -20.59
CA ALA A 316 0.59 -4.25 -19.35
C ALA A 316 -0.45 -5.37 -19.43
N LEU A 317 -1.63 -5.08 -19.98
CA LEU A 317 -2.69 -6.08 -20.14
C LEU A 317 -2.28 -7.22 -21.07
N GLU A 318 -1.48 -6.92 -22.09
CA GLU A 318 -0.88 -7.90 -22.98
C GLU A 318 0.25 -8.68 -22.31
N PHE A 319 1.25 -7.98 -21.77
CA PHE A 319 2.43 -8.58 -21.14
C PHE A 319 2.08 -9.53 -19.99
N PHE A 320 1.17 -9.11 -19.10
CA PHE A 320 0.75 -9.92 -17.94
C PHE A 320 -0.47 -10.82 -18.23
N ASN A 321 -0.98 -10.83 -19.47
CA ASN A 321 -2.17 -11.58 -19.86
C ASN A 321 -3.39 -11.32 -18.94
N LYS A 322 -3.75 -10.05 -18.77
CA LYS A 322 -4.81 -9.60 -17.84
C LYS A 322 -6.03 -8.97 -18.53
N ARG A 323 -6.14 -9.02 -19.86
CA ARG A 323 -7.24 -8.37 -20.61
C ARG A 323 -8.64 -8.76 -20.11
N SER A 324 -8.93 -10.04 -19.97
CA SER A 324 -10.24 -10.51 -19.52
C SER A 324 -10.56 -10.09 -18.08
N THR A 325 -9.60 -10.19 -17.17
CA THR A 325 -9.76 -9.75 -15.77
C THR A 325 -9.97 -8.24 -15.70
N TYR A 326 -9.22 -7.47 -16.50
CA TYR A 326 -9.39 -6.02 -16.63
C TYR A 326 -10.80 -5.66 -17.09
N GLU A 327 -11.29 -6.26 -18.18
CA GLU A 327 -12.62 -5.96 -18.71
C GLU A 327 -13.74 -6.23 -17.70
N ILE A 328 -13.64 -7.32 -16.94
CA ILE A 328 -14.61 -7.67 -15.89
C ILE A 328 -14.55 -6.63 -14.76
N GLN A 329 -13.37 -6.37 -14.20
CA GLN A 329 -13.22 -5.42 -13.08
C GLN A 329 -13.59 -4.00 -13.50
N HIS A 330 -13.18 -3.58 -14.70
CA HIS A 330 -13.47 -2.26 -15.25
C HIS A 330 -14.96 -2.07 -15.45
N ARG A 331 -15.66 -3.05 -16.03
CA ARG A 331 -17.12 -3.02 -16.17
C ARG A 331 -17.82 -2.91 -14.83
N THR A 332 -17.39 -3.70 -13.83
CA THR A 332 -17.95 -3.65 -12.48
C THR A 332 -17.73 -2.29 -11.83
N LEU A 333 -16.51 -1.74 -11.90
CA LEU A 333 -16.18 -0.42 -11.38
C LEU A 333 -17.03 0.67 -12.05
N MET A 334 -17.15 0.63 -13.38
CA MET A 334 -17.93 1.60 -14.14
C MET A 334 -19.41 1.53 -13.80
N LYS A 335 -19.98 0.34 -13.68
CA LYS A 335 -21.37 0.14 -13.24
C LYS A 335 -21.57 0.79 -11.87
N TRP A 336 -20.66 0.54 -10.93
CA TRP A 336 -20.74 1.09 -9.59
C TRP A 336 -20.63 2.62 -9.55
N ILE A 337 -19.65 3.20 -10.24
CA ILE A 337 -19.47 4.66 -10.36
C ILE A 337 -20.74 5.29 -10.95
N ARG A 338 -21.29 4.72 -12.02
CA ARG A 338 -22.51 5.21 -12.67
C ARG A 338 -23.72 5.12 -11.75
N SER A 339 -23.88 4.03 -10.99
CA SER A 339 -24.96 3.90 -10.01
C SER A 339 -24.85 4.96 -8.91
N GLN A 340 -23.65 5.30 -8.44
CA GLN A 340 -23.44 6.40 -7.49
C GLN A 340 -23.72 7.78 -8.11
N LYS A 341 -23.37 8.01 -9.37
CA LYS A 341 -23.78 9.24 -10.11
C LYS A 341 -25.30 9.35 -10.18
N CYS A 342 -25.99 8.26 -10.53
CA CYS A 342 -27.45 8.21 -10.54
C CYS A 342 -28.04 8.53 -9.17
N GLU A 343 -27.47 7.97 -8.09
CA GLU A 343 -27.88 8.27 -6.71
C GLU A 343 -27.87 9.79 -6.45
N GLN A 344 -26.83 10.51 -6.88
CA GLN A 344 -26.76 11.97 -6.72
C GLN A 344 -27.85 12.71 -7.51
N LEU A 345 -28.23 12.21 -8.69
CA LEU A 345 -29.27 12.81 -9.54
C LEU A 345 -30.68 12.55 -8.99
N ILE A 346 -30.95 11.35 -8.46
CA ILE A 346 -32.28 11.02 -7.93
C ILE A 346 -32.50 11.55 -6.50
N LYS A 347 -31.44 11.74 -5.72
CA LYS A 347 -31.53 12.28 -4.34
C LYS A 347 -32.35 13.57 -4.22
N PRO A 348 -32.16 14.63 -5.05
CA PRO A 348 -33.00 15.81 -5.00
C PRO A 348 -34.47 15.52 -5.38
N ILE A 349 -34.70 14.62 -6.34
CA ILE A 349 -36.06 14.20 -6.74
C ILE A 349 -36.76 13.49 -5.58
N ILE A 350 -36.07 12.55 -4.93
CA ILE A 350 -36.59 11.84 -3.74
C ILE A 350 -36.88 12.84 -2.62
N ALA A 351 -36.02 13.83 -2.38
CA ALA A 351 -36.23 14.84 -1.35
C ALA A 351 -37.50 15.67 -1.60
N GLU A 352 -37.71 16.08 -2.85
CA GLU A 352 -38.91 16.84 -3.27
C GLU A 352 -40.19 16.00 -3.12
N VAL A 353 -40.16 14.77 -3.64
CA VAL A 353 -41.34 13.89 -3.70
C VAL A 353 -41.73 13.34 -2.31
N SER A 354 -40.76 12.95 -1.49
CA SER A 354 -41.02 12.35 -0.18
C SER A 354 -41.21 13.38 0.95
N GLY A 355 -40.82 14.64 0.70
CA GLY A 355 -40.74 15.70 1.71
C GLY A 355 -39.79 15.39 2.87
N LYS A 356 -38.92 14.36 2.76
CA LYS A 356 -37.99 13.96 3.81
C LYS A 356 -36.69 14.74 3.72
N LYS A 357 -36.06 14.93 4.89
CA LYS A 357 -34.76 15.59 5.04
C LYS A 357 -33.79 14.71 5.80
N GLU A 358 -32.50 14.96 5.59
CA GLU A 358 -31.38 14.40 6.36
C GLU A 358 -31.44 12.87 6.51
N ARG A 359 -31.45 12.34 7.74
CA ARG A 359 -31.39 10.90 8.02
C ARG A 359 -32.51 10.11 7.35
N LYS A 360 -33.73 10.67 7.32
CA LYS A 360 -34.88 10.01 6.69
C LYS A 360 -34.76 9.99 5.18
N LEU A 361 -34.06 10.95 4.58
CA LEU A 361 -33.77 10.95 3.14
C LEU A 361 -32.68 9.92 2.81
N ALA A 362 -31.61 9.85 3.62
CA ALA A 362 -30.54 8.87 3.44
C ALA A 362 -31.04 7.41 3.50
N GLU A 363 -31.99 7.13 4.39
CA GLU A 363 -32.68 5.84 4.50
C GLU A 363 -33.43 5.48 3.19
N VAL A 364 -34.19 6.42 2.62
CA VAL A 364 -34.91 6.19 1.36
C VAL A 364 -33.93 5.99 0.21
N VAL A 365 -32.91 6.84 0.08
CA VAL A 365 -31.88 6.72 -0.96
C VAL A 365 -31.16 5.37 -0.90
N ARG A 366 -30.85 4.90 0.32
CA ARG A 366 -30.27 3.56 0.53
C ARG A 366 -31.20 2.44 0.05
N ALA A 367 -32.50 2.54 0.32
CA ALA A 367 -33.47 1.56 -0.16
C ALA A 367 -33.52 1.51 -1.69
N PHE A 368 -33.49 2.67 -2.37
CA PHE A 368 -33.38 2.72 -3.83
C PHE A 368 -32.11 2.00 -4.32
N ARG A 369 -30.96 2.32 -3.72
CA ARG A 369 -29.67 1.72 -4.10
C ARG A 369 -29.65 0.20 -4.01
N ARG A 370 -30.30 -0.37 -3.00
CA ARG A 370 -30.23 -1.80 -2.65
C ARG A 370 -31.40 -2.64 -3.14
N ARG A 371 -32.48 -2.03 -3.66
CA ARG A 371 -33.71 -2.77 -4.01
C ARG A 371 -34.22 -2.49 -5.41
N VAL A 372 -33.80 -1.44 -6.08
CA VAL A 372 -34.20 -1.21 -7.48
C VAL A 372 -33.37 -2.09 -8.39
N LYS A 373 -34.05 -2.92 -9.18
CA LYS A 373 -33.46 -3.76 -10.24
C LYS A 373 -34.17 -3.51 -11.56
N PHE A 374 -33.57 -3.95 -12.65
CA PHE A 374 -34.10 -3.75 -14.00
C PHE A 374 -34.35 -5.09 -14.70
N GLY A 375 -35.49 -5.21 -15.37
CA GLY A 375 -35.86 -6.41 -16.11
C GLY A 375 -34.88 -6.70 -17.24
N ALA A 376 -34.46 -7.96 -17.39
CA ALA A 376 -33.49 -8.36 -18.42
C ALA A 376 -33.98 -8.13 -19.86
N ASP A 377 -35.31 -8.20 -20.07
CA ASP A 377 -35.91 -8.17 -21.41
C ASP A 377 -36.44 -6.78 -21.81
N ASN A 378 -36.94 -6.00 -20.85
CA ASN A 378 -37.59 -4.71 -21.12
C ASN A 378 -36.85 -3.51 -20.50
N GLY A 379 -35.86 -3.73 -19.64
CA GLY A 379 -35.16 -2.66 -18.92
C GLY A 379 -36.07 -1.86 -17.99
N GLU A 380 -37.23 -2.41 -17.58
CA GLU A 380 -38.15 -1.70 -16.70
C GLU A 380 -37.70 -1.85 -15.23
N PRO A 381 -37.75 -0.76 -14.44
CA PRO A 381 -37.41 -0.80 -13.02
C PRO A 381 -38.48 -1.53 -12.20
N TYR A 382 -38.05 -2.42 -11.33
CA TYR A 382 -38.87 -3.12 -10.35
C TYR A 382 -38.20 -3.17 -8.97
N ILE A 383 -39.00 -3.43 -7.92
CA ILE A 383 -38.50 -3.59 -6.56
C ILE A 383 -38.16 -5.06 -6.32
N ALA A 384 -36.91 -5.33 -5.96
CA ALA A 384 -36.45 -6.66 -5.59
C ALA A 384 -36.92 -7.04 -4.17
N ASP A 385 -37.35 -8.29 -4.02
CA ASP A 385 -37.76 -8.87 -2.74
C ASP A 385 -36.62 -8.85 -1.71
N VAL A 386 -35.41 -9.19 -2.16
CA VAL A 386 -34.20 -9.24 -1.35
C VAL A 386 -33.29 -8.07 -1.70
N ALA A 387 -32.82 -7.35 -0.69
CA ALA A 387 -31.84 -6.29 -0.90
C ALA A 387 -30.50 -6.87 -1.37
N HIS A 388 -29.93 -6.27 -2.42
CA HIS A 388 -28.57 -6.57 -2.87
C HIS A 388 -27.55 -5.66 -2.17
N SER A 389 -26.26 -5.96 -2.34
CA SER A 389 -25.18 -5.15 -1.79
C SER A 389 -25.09 -3.78 -2.49
N ASP A 390 -24.47 -2.80 -1.85
CA ASP A 390 -24.29 -1.46 -2.46
C ASP A 390 -23.45 -1.52 -3.76
N GLN A 391 -22.60 -2.53 -3.92
CA GLN A 391 -21.76 -2.74 -5.12
C GLN A 391 -22.54 -3.34 -6.29
N GLU A 392 -23.65 -4.03 -6.01
CA GLU A 392 -24.50 -4.65 -7.03
C GLU A 392 -25.55 -3.69 -7.59
N SER A 393 -25.59 -2.44 -7.10
CA SER A 393 -26.59 -1.44 -7.46
C SER A 393 -26.76 -1.28 -8.98
N GLU A 394 -28.02 -1.35 -9.42
CA GLU A 394 -28.41 -1.28 -10.83
C GLU A 394 -28.91 0.12 -11.25
N LEU A 395 -28.83 1.12 -10.37
CA LEU A 395 -29.32 2.47 -10.66
C LEU A 395 -28.72 3.09 -11.93
N CYS A 396 -27.54 2.66 -12.35
CA CYS A 396 -26.91 3.05 -13.61
C CYS A 396 -27.79 2.86 -14.85
N HIS A 397 -28.81 1.99 -14.81
CA HIS A 397 -29.74 1.76 -15.93
C HIS A 397 -30.73 2.92 -16.16
N TRP A 398 -30.91 3.81 -15.19
CA TRP A 398 -31.60 5.10 -15.41
C TRP A 398 -30.74 6.14 -16.09
N LEU A 399 -29.45 5.86 -16.35
CA LEU A 399 -28.55 6.80 -17.00
C LEU A 399 -28.36 6.47 -18.48
N ASP A 400 -28.29 7.52 -19.30
CA ASP A 400 -27.86 7.45 -20.70
C ASP A 400 -26.33 7.33 -20.84
N SER A 401 -25.82 7.33 -22.06
CA SER A 401 -24.38 7.28 -22.32
C SER A 401 -23.60 8.50 -21.81
N ALA A 402 -24.28 9.63 -21.56
CA ALA A 402 -23.70 10.87 -21.06
C ALA A 402 -23.83 11.03 -19.52
N ASP A 403 -24.16 9.93 -18.82
CA ASP A 403 -24.40 9.91 -17.37
C ASP A 403 -25.54 10.85 -16.91
N SER A 404 -26.49 11.16 -17.80
CA SER A 404 -27.72 11.92 -17.49
C SER A 404 -28.92 10.98 -17.36
N LEU A 405 -29.96 11.37 -16.62
CA LEU A 405 -31.17 10.55 -16.52
C LEU A 405 -31.82 10.41 -17.90
N ASN A 406 -32.06 9.16 -18.33
CA ASN A 406 -32.61 8.84 -19.65
C ASN A 406 -34.03 9.41 -19.86
N ASP A 407 -34.86 9.39 -18.82
CA ASP A 407 -36.19 10.01 -18.77
C ASP A 407 -36.47 10.52 -17.35
N VAL A 408 -36.27 11.82 -17.14
CA VAL A 408 -36.44 12.47 -15.83
C VAL A 408 -37.87 12.35 -15.33
N GLU A 409 -38.87 12.46 -16.21
CA GLU A 409 -40.28 12.44 -15.82
C GLU A 409 -40.72 11.02 -15.46
N ALA A 410 -40.31 10.01 -16.23
CA ALA A 410 -40.57 8.61 -15.90
C ALA A 410 -39.90 8.19 -14.58
N VAL A 411 -38.63 8.57 -14.38
CA VAL A 411 -37.91 8.32 -13.12
C VAL A 411 -38.61 9.01 -11.95
N ARG A 412 -39.00 10.28 -12.09
CA ARG A 412 -39.76 11.03 -11.07
C ARG A 412 -41.11 10.37 -10.76
N ALA A 413 -41.85 9.93 -11.79
CA ALA A 413 -43.11 9.23 -11.62
C ALA A 413 -42.94 7.90 -10.88
N TRP A 414 -41.90 7.13 -11.24
CA TRP A 414 -41.59 5.87 -10.58
C TRP A 414 -41.19 6.08 -9.11
N ILE A 415 -40.32 7.06 -8.83
CA ILE A 415 -39.95 7.43 -7.45
C ILE A 415 -41.20 7.79 -6.64
N LYS A 416 -42.11 8.59 -7.21
CA LYS A 416 -43.36 9.00 -6.55
C LYS A 416 -44.27 7.82 -6.22
N ALA A 417 -44.32 6.81 -7.08
CA ALA A 417 -45.15 5.63 -6.85
C ALA A 417 -44.56 4.67 -5.80
N HIS A 418 -43.22 4.58 -5.67
CA HIS A 418 -42.57 3.45 -4.98
C HIS A 418 -41.74 3.81 -3.74
N TRP A 419 -41.49 5.10 -3.45
CA TRP A 419 -40.58 5.48 -2.36
C TRP A 419 -41.07 5.04 -0.97
N GLU A 420 -42.39 4.99 -0.72
CA GLU A 420 -42.95 4.55 0.56
C GLU A 420 -42.74 3.05 0.79
N GLU A 421 -42.99 2.24 -0.24
CA GLU A 421 -42.81 0.80 -0.22
C GLU A 421 -41.34 0.43 0.00
N LEU A 422 -40.43 1.03 -0.79
CA LEU A 422 -38.99 0.80 -0.67
C LEU A 422 -38.47 1.08 0.74
N LYS A 423 -38.92 2.19 1.33
CA LYS A 423 -38.54 2.58 2.68
C LYS A 423 -39.03 1.58 3.74
N GLU A 424 -40.25 1.09 3.61
CA GLU A 424 -40.82 0.13 4.54
C GLU A 424 -40.11 -1.23 4.45
N LEU A 425 -39.73 -1.66 3.24
CA LEU A 425 -38.95 -2.87 3.03
C LEU A 425 -37.56 -2.78 3.67
N GLU A 426 -36.84 -1.66 3.50
CA GLU A 426 -35.52 -1.45 4.12
C GLU A 426 -35.59 -1.51 5.65
N ARG A 427 -36.64 -0.92 6.27
CA ARG A 427 -36.84 -0.99 7.73
C ARG A 427 -37.09 -2.39 8.25
N ARG A 428 -37.83 -3.21 7.50
CA ARG A 428 -38.14 -4.59 7.90
C ARG A 428 -36.90 -5.47 7.90
N GLU A 429 -35.94 -5.20 7.03
CA GLU A 429 -34.63 -5.84 7.03
C GLU A 429 -33.70 -5.31 8.12
N GLU A 430 -33.67 -4.01 8.43
CA GLU A 430 -32.85 -3.49 9.55
C GLU A 430 -33.27 -4.09 10.91
N ILE A 431 -34.52 -4.54 11.05
CA ILE A 431 -35.04 -5.22 12.24
C ILE A 431 -34.68 -6.72 12.26
N ARG A 432 -34.36 -7.32 11.11
CA ARG A 432 -33.90 -8.71 10.97
C ARG A 432 -32.46 -8.71 10.47
N PRO A 433 -31.44 -8.63 11.35
CA PRO A 433 -30.07 -8.71 10.87
C PRO A 433 -29.89 -10.01 10.10
N SER A 434 -29.26 -9.89 8.92
CA SER A 434 -28.92 -11.01 8.05
C SER A 434 -28.31 -12.13 8.87
N GLN A 435 -28.97 -13.29 8.92
CA GLN A 435 -28.28 -14.54 9.19
C GLN A 435 -27.37 -14.78 7.99
N ASP A 436 -26.13 -14.34 8.13
CA ASP A 436 -25.07 -14.61 7.17
C ASP A 436 -24.78 -16.12 7.22
N PRO A 437 -25.06 -16.91 6.16
CA PRO A 437 -24.82 -18.35 6.19
C PRO A 437 -23.33 -18.71 6.19
N ASN A 438 -22.44 -17.71 6.10
CA ASN A 438 -20.99 -17.92 5.99
C ASN A 438 -20.20 -17.62 7.26
N ALA A 439 -20.84 -17.36 8.40
CA ALA A 439 -20.13 -17.11 9.66
C ALA A 439 -19.51 -18.38 10.31
N ASP A 440 -19.88 -19.59 9.87
CA ASP A 440 -19.45 -20.86 10.48
C ASP A 440 -18.21 -21.52 9.84
N SER A 441 -17.44 -20.81 9.01
CA SER A 441 -16.21 -21.36 8.40
C SER A 441 -14.90 -20.70 8.84
N LYS A 442 -14.92 -19.93 9.93
CA LYS A 442 -13.70 -19.46 10.62
C LYS A 442 -13.57 -20.05 12.01
N GLU A 443 -13.51 -21.37 12.08
CA GLU A 443 -12.84 -22.08 13.18
C GLU A 443 -12.41 -23.47 12.69
N LYS A 444 -11.21 -23.53 12.11
CA LYS A 444 -10.18 -24.57 12.31
C LYS A 444 -8.97 -24.34 11.43
#